data_AF-A0A841AH88-F1
#
_entry.id   AF-A0A841AH88-F1
#
_cell.length_a   1.000
_cell.length_b   1.000
_cell.length_c   1.000
_cell.angle_alpha   90.00
_cell.angle_beta   90.00
_cell.angle_gamma   90.00
#
_symmetry.space_group_name_H-M   'P 1'
#
loop_
_entity.id
_entity.type
_entity.pdbx_description
1 polymer ?
#
loop_
_entity_poly.entity_id
_entity_poly.type
_entity_poly.pdbx_seq_one_letter_code
_entity_poly.pdbx_strand_id
1 'polypeptide(L)'
;MRVATARRPSRARAVLGTVASMLAVAALAAGCTGGSSSPEESSPAASESAASEATASDSGGTAAGGSEGAADGGAGASDGGGATAVAVPQDPYPVTPAPEGFVPPEPCTGEGAYFTEVGTSATPDLPERAGESLTVDLVSIEGDQAQLRATIGDSPARDIEPMTLGEIVTLDLWTLSVTSVCEGTQQVEFDLID
;
A
#
# COMPACT_ATOMS: atom_id res chain seq x y z
N MET A 1 34.39 47.41 34.59
CA MET A 1 34.18 46.81 35.94
C MET A 1 33.11 45.74 35.84
N ARG A 2 33.27 44.61 36.54
CA ARG A 2 32.29 43.53 36.79
C ARG A 2 31.67 42.82 35.56
N VAL A 3 32.33 41.73 35.18
CA VAL A 3 31.78 40.59 34.42
C VAL A 3 30.72 39.86 35.27
N ALA A 4 29.65 39.36 34.65
CA ALA A 4 28.70 38.44 35.27
C ALA A 4 28.46 37.21 34.37
N THR A 5 29.37 36.23 34.45
CA THR A 5 29.25 34.94 33.76
C THR A 5 28.43 33.95 34.58
N ALA A 6 27.15 33.78 34.23
CA ALA A 6 26.29 32.77 34.84
C ALA A 6 26.58 31.37 34.25
N ARG A 7 27.43 30.58 34.93
CA ARG A 7 27.56 29.12 34.72
C ARG A 7 26.90 28.38 35.88
N ARG A 8 26.06 27.38 35.59
CA ARG A 8 25.80 26.11 36.33
C ARG A 8 24.41 25.53 35.94
N PRO A 9 24.14 24.23 36.15
CA PRO A 9 25.07 23.09 36.15
C PRO A 9 24.56 21.90 35.32
N SER A 10 25.48 21.19 34.66
CA SER A 10 25.21 19.87 34.10
C SER A 10 24.88 18.86 35.20
N ARG A 11 23.69 18.23 35.13
CA ARG A 11 23.32 17.08 35.98
C ARG A 11 23.39 15.78 35.19
N ALA A 12 24.60 15.26 35.02
CA ALA A 12 24.77 13.85 34.74
C ALA A 12 24.43 13.05 36.02
N ARG A 13 23.50 12.09 35.93
CA ARG A 13 23.35 11.04 36.94
C ARG A 13 22.78 9.77 36.33
N ALA A 14 23.69 8.87 35.94
CA ALA A 14 23.34 7.50 35.63
C ALA A 14 23.20 6.68 36.93
N VAL A 15 22.09 5.94 37.06
CA VAL A 15 21.94 4.73 37.90
C VAL A 15 20.91 3.86 37.16
N LEU A 16 21.33 2.82 36.44
CA LEU A 16 21.38 1.41 36.90
C LEU A 16 20.02 0.88 37.39
N GLY A 17 19.46 -0.10 36.67
CA GLY A 17 18.15 -0.68 36.98
C GLY A 17 17.80 -1.91 36.12
N THR A 18 18.74 -2.84 35.96
CA THR A 18 18.47 -4.12 35.29
C THR A 18 17.50 -4.97 36.10
N VAL A 19 16.33 -5.29 35.55
CA VAL A 19 15.51 -6.41 36.03
C VAL A 19 15.27 -7.34 34.85
N ALA A 20 15.91 -8.51 34.88
CA ALA A 20 15.64 -9.57 33.94
C ALA A 20 14.31 -10.25 34.27
N SER A 21 13.55 -10.63 33.25
CA SER A 21 12.47 -11.61 33.39
C SER A 21 12.43 -12.47 32.13
N MET A 22 13.38 -13.40 32.04
CA MET A 22 13.17 -14.62 31.27
C MET A 22 12.10 -15.44 32.00
N LEU A 23 10.99 -15.75 31.32
CA LEU A 23 10.30 -17.00 31.56
C LEU A 23 9.90 -17.60 30.22
N ALA A 24 10.36 -18.81 29.97
CA ALA A 24 10.16 -19.53 28.72
C ALA A 24 9.37 -20.83 28.98
N VAL A 25 8.73 -21.31 27.91
CA VAL A 25 8.16 -22.66 27.75
C VAL A 25 6.92 -23.00 28.58
N ALA A 26 5.79 -23.13 27.88
CA ALA A 26 4.90 -24.28 28.03
C ALA A 26 4.27 -24.60 26.66
N ALA A 27 4.71 -25.69 26.03
CA ALA A 27 4.10 -26.18 24.80
C ALA A 27 2.89 -27.07 25.13
N LEU A 28 1.79 -26.91 24.40
CA LEU A 28 0.69 -27.87 24.37
C LEU A 28 0.31 -28.16 22.91
N ALA A 29 0.96 -29.18 22.37
CA ALA A 29 0.47 -29.84 21.16
C ALA A 29 -0.69 -30.77 21.55
N ALA A 30 -1.85 -30.57 20.94
CA ALA A 30 -2.95 -31.52 20.96
C ALA A 30 -3.55 -31.59 19.55
N GLY A 31 -3.10 -32.58 18.77
CA GLY A 31 -3.70 -32.85 17.46
C GLY A 31 -5.06 -33.51 17.62
N CYS A 32 -6.06 -33.05 16.88
CA CYS A 32 -7.31 -33.77 16.71
C CYS A 32 -7.31 -34.45 15.34
N THR A 33 -7.15 -35.77 15.34
CA THR A 33 -7.15 -36.62 14.15
C THR A 33 -8.29 -37.63 14.25
N GLY A 34 -8.90 -37.97 13.10
CA GLY A 34 -9.81 -39.12 12.96
C GLY A 34 -11.28 -38.75 12.82
N GLY A 35 -11.84 -39.00 11.63
CA GLY A 35 -13.26 -38.76 11.34
C GLY A 35 -13.73 -39.21 9.95
N SER A 36 -13.13 -40.24 9.36
CA SER A 36 -13.58 -40.79 8.07
C SER A 36 -14.85 -41.63 8.24
N SER A 37 -15.93 -41.29 7.53
CA SER A 37 -17.11 -42.15 7.36
C SER A 37 -17.92 -41.76 6.10
N SER A 38 -17.60 -42.39 4.96
CA SER A 38 -18.59 -42.74 3.93
C SER A 38 -18.79 -44.27 4.01
N PRO A 39 -20.02 -44.78 3.79
CA PRO A 39 -20.50 -45.14 2.43
C PRO A 39 -21.77 -44.33 2.04
N GLU A 40 -22.11 -44.15 0.75
CA GLU A 40 -22.95 -45.04 -0.11
C GLU A 40 -24.29 -45.42 0.56
N GLU A 41 -25.48 -45.30 -0.05
CA GLU A 41 -25.99 -45.47 -1.43
C GLU A 41 -27.35 -44.69 -1.51
N SER A 42 -28.12 -44.52 -2.60
CA SER A 42 -28.14 -45.07 -3.96
C SER A 42 -28.88 -44.12 -4.95
N SER A 43 -28.73 -44.38 -6.25
CA SER A 43 -29.30 -43.62 -7.39
C SER A 43 -30.75 -44.11 -7.74
N PRO A 44 -31.40 -43.90 -8.92
CA PRO A 44 -31.13 -43.03 -10.09
C PRO A 44 -32.37 -42.32 -10.75
N ALA A 45 -32.11 -41.45 -11.72
CA ALA A 45 -32.82 -41.31 -13.02
C ALA A 45 -32.09 -40.21 -13.87
N ALA A 46 -31.30 -40.47 -14.91
CA ALA A 46 -31.49 -41.25 -16.15
C ALA A 46 -32.29 -40.50 -17.24
N SER A 47 -31.55 -39.87 -18.18
CA SER A 47 -31.57 -40.04 -19.66
C SER A 47 -30.88 -38.82 -20.32
N GLU A 48 -29.75 -38.96 -21.02
CA GLU A 48 -29.61 -39.34 -22.46
C GLU A 48 -30.12 -38.25 -23.43
N SER A 49 -29.58 -37.95 -24.63
CA SER A 49 -28.34 -38.24 -25.39
C SER A 49 -28.32 -37.23 -26.59
N ALA A 50 -27.32 -37.02 -27.46
CA ALA A 50 -26.04 -37.66 -27.85
C ALA A 50 -24.97 -36.53 -28.07
N ALA A 51 -23.66 -36.68 -28.35
CA ALA A 51 -22.81 -37.62 -29.09
C ALA A 51 -22.73 -37.44 -30.63
N SER A 52 -21.55 -37.76 -31.20
CA SER A 52 -21.10 -37.64 -32.62
C SER A 52 -20.69 -36.24 -33.12
N GLU A 53 -19.63 -36.06 -33.93
CA GLU A 53 -18.63 -37.02 -34.45
C GLU A 53 -17.29 -36.35 -34.84
N ALA A 54 -16.25 -37.15 -35.06
CA ALA A 54 -14.92 -36.67 -35.46
C ALA A 54 -14.70 -36.74 -36.97
N THR A 55 -13.88 -35.85 -37.52
CA THR A 55 -13.25 -36.04 -38.84
C THR A 55 -11.80 -35.56 -38.85
N ALA A 56 -10.90 -36.37 -39.40
CA ALA A 56 -9.55 -35.98 -39.77
C ALA A 56 -9.44 -35.89 -41.30
N SER A 57 -8.58 -35.03 -41.82
CA SER A 57 -8.03 -35.18 -43.18
C SER A 57 -6.66 -34.51 -43.31
N ASP A 58 -5.78 -35.24 -43.97
CA ASP A 58 -4.41 -34.87 -44.34
C ASP A 58 -4.39 -34.41 -45.81
N SER A 59 -3.48 -33.48 -46.13
CA SER A 59 -2.96 -33.27 -47.48
C SER A 59 -1.74 -32.35 -47.42
N GLY A 60 -0.53 -32.93 -47.44
CA GLY A 60 0.74 -32.19 -47.48
C GLY A 60 1.26 -31.88 -48.88
N GLY A 61 2.49 -31.33 -48.96
CA GLY A 61 3.27 -31.33 -50.21
C GLY A 61 4.33 -30.22 -50.41
N THR A 62 5.58 -30.49 -50.01
CA THR A 62 6.87 -30.10 -50.68
C THR A 62 7.17 -28.60 -51.00
N ALA A 63 8.40 -28.10 -51.20
CA ALA A 63 9.78 -28.62 -51.30
C ALA A 63 10.74 -27.54 -50.70
N ALA A 64 11.83 -27.84 -49.99
CA ALA A 64 13.19 -28.21 -50.44
C ALA A 64 13.96 -27.16 -51.29
N GLY A 65 15.17 -26.81 -50.83
CA GLY A 65 16.15 -25.86 -51.42
C GLY A 65 16.54 -24.79 -50.38
N GLY A 66 17.73 -24.80 -49.76
CA GLY A 66 19.05 -24.54 -50.35
C GLY A 66 19.41 -23.05 -50.13
N SER A 67 20.60 -22.61 -49.70
CA SER A 67 21.88 -23.30 -49.45
C SER A 67 22.74 -22.49 -48.46
N GLU A 68 23.85 -23.09 -48.04
CA GLU A 68 24.95 -22.58 -47.23
C GLU A 68 25.43 -21.15 -47.57
N GLY A 69 25.88 -20.36 -46.59
CA GLY A 69 26.57 -19.09 -46.85
C GLY A 69 26.96 -18.23 -45.64
N ALA A 70 28.27 -18.20 -45.35
CA ALA A 70 29.01 -17.14 -44.61
C ALA A 70 28.64 -16.84 -43.14
N ALA A 71 29.47 -17.35 -42.23
CA ALA A 71 29.89 -16.58 -41.07
C ALA A 71 31.02 -15.62 -41.49
N ASP A 72 30.98 -14.35 -41.07
CA ASP A 72 32.07 -13.69 -40.30
C ASP A 72 31.64 -12.27 -39.84
N GLY A 73 32.30 -11.76 -38.79
CA GLY A 73 32.60 -10.33 -38.60
C GLY A 73 31.44 -9.36 -38.31
N GLY A 74 31.14 -9.12 -37.04
CA GLY A 74 30.21 -8.05 -36.65
C GLY A 74 30.18 -7.75 -35.15
N ALA A 75 31.25 -7.15 -34.61
CA ALA A 75 31.23 -6.64 -33.24
C ALA A 75 30.21 -5.49 -33.12
N GLY A 76 29.18 -5.70 -32.30
CA GLY A 76 28.08 -4.76 -32.10
C GLY A 76 27.61 -4.75 -30.65
N ALA A 77 28.48 -4.36 -29.73
CA ALA A 77 28.07 -4.01 -28.38
C ALA A 77 27.35 -2.66 -28.42
N SER A 78 26.06 -2.68 -28.78
CA SER A 78 25.21 -1.49 -28.66
C SER A 78 24.76 -1.35 -27.21
N ASP A 79 25.55 -0.56 -26.49
CA ASP A 79 25.11 0.36 -25.44
C ASP A 79 23.71 0.15 -24.85
N GLY A 80 23.67 -0.24 -23.57
CA GLY A 80 22.46 -0.24 -22.78
C GLY A 80 21.87 1.17 -22.70
N GLY A 81 20.74 1.37 -23.37
CA GLY A 81 19.89 2.57 -23.29
C GLY A 81 19.23 2.69 -21.92
N GLY A 82 20.03 2.86 -20.87
CA GLY A 82 19.60 3.13 -19.50
C GLY A 82 19.02 4.53 -19.36
N ALA A 83 17.88 4.77 -19.99
CA ALA A 83 17.04 5.93 -19.71
C ALA A 83 16.26 5.65 -18.41
N THR A 84 16.94 5.79 -17.26
CA THR A 84 16.24 6.03 -16.00
C THR A 84 15.46 7.33 -16.17
N ALA A 85 14.15 7.23 -16.38
CA ALA A 85 13.28 8.39 -16.45
C ALA A 85 13.46 9.18 -15.14
N VAL A 86 14.07 10.36 -15.23
CA VAL A 86 14.24 11.23 -14.07
C VAL A 86 12.86 11.70 -13.69
N ALA A 87 12.37 11.26 -12.52
CA ALA A 87 11.12 11.74 -11.97
C ALA A 87 11.21 13.26 -11.84
N VAL A 88 10.38 13.98 -12.60
CA VAL A 88 10.27 15.43 -12.49
C VAL A 88 9.59 15.71 -11.15
N PRO A 89 10.17 16.53 -10.26
CA PRO A 89 9.50 16.91 -9.03
C PRO A 89 8.15 17.53 -9.34
N GLN A 90 7.09 17.00 -8.73
CA GLN A 90 5.75 17.57 -8.79
C GLN A 90 5.53 18.39 -7.52
N ASP A 91 4.92 19.57 -7.64
CA ASP A 91 4.47 20.34 -6.49
C ASP A 91 3.45 19.51 -5.70
N PRO A 92 3.39 19.59 -4.35
CA PRO A 92 2.43 18.82 -3.57
C PRO A 92 0.98 19.19 -3.91
N TYR A 93 0.01 18.36 -3.52
CA TYR A 93 -1.40 18.74 -3.57
C TYR A 93 -1.69 19.82 -2.51
N PRO A 94 -2.31 20.95 -2.90
CA PRO A 94 -2.57 22.05 -1.99
C PRO A 94 -3.70 21.72 -1.01
N VAL A 95 -3.54 22.10 0.25
CA VAL A 95 -4.53 21.86 1.30
C VAL A 95 -5.43 23.08 1.48
N THR A 96 -6.73 22.84 1.63
CA THR A 96 -7.71 23.87 1.98
C THR A 96 -7.96 23.84 3.49
N PRO A 97 -7.73 24.96 4.20
CA PRO A 97 -7.90 25.02 5.64
C PRO A 97 -9.30 24.69 6.14
N ALA A 98 -9.40 24.23 7.38
CA ALA A 98 -10.65 23.95 8.06
C ALA A 98 -11.56 25.20 8.12
N PRO A 99 -12.90 25.05 8.04
CA PRO A 99 -13.83 26.18 8.07
C PRO A 99 -13.71 27.04 9.33
N GLU A 100 -13.95 28.35 9.21
CA GLU A 100 -13.99 29.24 10.38
C GLU A 100 -15.02 28.78 11.42
N GLY A 101 -14.60 28.67 12.68
CA GLY A 101 -15.45 28.20 13.77
C GLY A 101 -15.61 26.67 13.85
N PHE A 102 -14.87 25.90 13.04
CA PHE A 102 -14.74 24.46 13.23
C PHE A 102 -14.22 24.13 14.65
N VAL A 103 -14.83 23.12 15.28
CA VAL A 103 -14.43 22.61 16.60
C VAL A 103 -14.00 21.16 16.40
N PRO A 104 -12.72 20.81 16.65
CA PRO A 104 -12.27 19.44 16.50
C PRO A 104 -13.00 18.50 17.48
N PRO A 105 -13.38 17.27 17.06
CA PRO A 105 -13.82 16.23 17.96
C PRO A 105 -12.65 15.76 18.85
N GLU A 106 -12.89 14.80 19.75
CA GLU A 106 -11.76 14.12 20.39
C GLU A 106 -10.96 13.37 19.31
N PRO A 107 -9.61 13.44 19.33
CA PRO A 107 -8.79 12.70 18.37
C PRO A 107 -8.77 11.21 18.71
N CYS A 108 -8.57 10.39 17.69
CA CYS A 108 -8.30 8.96 17.78
C CYS A 108 -9.46 8.13 18.32
N THR A 109 -10.70 8.50 17.95
CA THR A 109 -11.90 7.76 18.29
C THR A 109 -12.08 6.49 17.45
N GLY A 110 -11.37 6.37 16.32
CA GLY A 110 -11.60 5.29 15.34
C GLY A 110 -12.91 5.46 14.59
N GLU A 111 -13.40 6.70 14.44
CA GLU A 111 -14.68 7.03 13.80
C GLU A 111 -14.54 7.46 12.34
N GLY A 112 -13.32 7.78 11.87
CA GLY A 112 -13.09 8.04 10.44
C GLY A 112 -13.37 6.81 9.58
N ALA A 113 -13.94 7.03 8.39
CA ALA A 113 -14.30 5.95 7.47
C ALA A 113 -13.08 5.12 7.02
N TYR A 114 -11.91 5.76 6.93
CA TYR A 114 -10.64 5.15 6.58
C TYR A 114 -9.53 5.60 7.53
N PHE A 115 -8.50 4.78 7.69
CA PHE A 115 -7.30 5.14 8.44
C PHE A 115 -6.05 4.50 7.83
N THR A 116 -4.89 5.07 8.12
CA THR A 116 -3.59 4.43 7.86
C THR A 116 -2.58 4.82 8.94
N GLU A 117 -1.64 3.93 9.20
CA GLU A 117 -0.50 4.13 10.10
C GLU A 117 0.78 4.49 9.31
N VAL A 118 1.79 5.03 9.98
CA VAL A 118 3.09 5.36 9.35
C VAL A 118 3.72 4.09 8.78
N GLY A 119 3.97 4.10 7.47
CA GLY A 119 4.51 2.94 6.74
C GLY A 119 3.47 1.90 6.34
N THR A 120 2.18 2.16 6.53
CA THR A 120 1.09 1.44 5.88
C THR A 120 0.38 2.32 4.85
N SER A 121 -0.47 1.68 4.04
CA SER A 121 -1.28 2.34 3.01
C SER A 121 -2.76 2.05 3.27
N ALA A 122 -3.60 3.07 3.14
CA ALA A 122 -5.04 2.89 2.98
C ALA A 122 -5.36 2.80 1.48
N THR A 123 -6.20 1.83 1.11
CA THR A 123 -6.86 1.79 -0.20
C THR A 123 -8.36 1.89 0.05
N PRO A 124 -8.93 3.11 0.04
CA PRO A 124 -10.34 3.31 0.38
C PRO A 124 -11.29 2.55 -0.56
N ASP A 125 -12.19 1.75 0.01
CA ASP A 125 -13.23 0.99 -0.70
C ASP A 125 -14.31 1.92 -1.30
N LEU A 126 -13.93 2.71 -2.32
CA LEU A 126 -14.83 3.47 -3.18
C LEU A 126 -14.92 2.85 -4.57
N PRO A 127 -16.00 3.11 -5.33
CA PRO A 127 -16.00 2.85 -6.76
C PRO A 127 -14.87 3.61 -7.45
N GLU A 128 -14.13 2.92 -8.32
CA GLU A 128 -13.10 3.51 -9.19
C GLU A 128 -13.66 4.74 -9.91
N ARG A 129 -13.01 5.90 -9.76
CA ARG A 129 -13.39 7.11 -10.48
C ARG A 129 -12.59 7.13 -11.78
N ALA A 130 -13.29 7.20 -12.92
CA ALA A 130 -12.72 7.05 -14.27
C ALA A 130 -11.93 5.73 -14.55
N GLY A 131 -12.09 4.69 -13.72
CA GLY A 131 -11.32 3.44 -13.82
C GLY A 131 -9.96 3.51 -13.12
N GLU A 132 -9.74 4.52 -12.29
CA GLU A 132 -8.56 4.68 -11.45
C GLU A 132 -8.93 4.43 -9.98
N SER A 133 -7.97 3.89 -9.22
CA SER A 133 -8.04 3.69 -7.77
C SER A 133 -7.24 4.75 -7.01
N LEU A 134 -7.56 4.97 -5.74
CA LEU A 134 -6.81 5.84 -4.84
C LEU A 134 -6.12 5.01 -3.75
N THR A 135 -4.83 5.24 -3.56
CA THR A 135 -4.08 4.77 -2.38
C THR A 135 -3.52 5.98 -1.63
N VAL A 136 -3.64 5.98 -0.31
CA VAL A 136 -3.17 7.04 0.59
C VAL A 136 -2.16 6.46 1.57
N ASP A 137 -0.95 6.99 1.56
CA ASP A 137 0.15 6.62 2.46
C ASP A 137 0.34 7.70 3.53
N LEU A 138 0.59 7.29 4.78
CA LEU A 138 1.06 8.20 5.83
C LEU A 138 2.58 8.08 5.95
N VAL A 139 3.26 9.20 5.68
CA VAL A 139 4.73 9.29 5.64
C VAL A 139 5.29 9.60 7.02
N SER A 140 4.70 10.55 7.73
CA SER A 140 5.07 10.95 9.10
C SER A 140 3.94 11.75 9.76
N ILE A 141 4.00 11.89 11.09
CA ILE A 141 3.22 12.86 11.86
C ILE A 141 4.20 13.77 12.62
N GLU A 142 3.99 15.07 12.55
CA GLU A 142 4.73 16.09 13.30
C GLU A 142 3.75 16.92 14.13
N GLY A 143 3.58 16.55 15.41
CA GLY A 143 2.57 17.17 16.28
C GLY A 143 1.14 16.86 15.81
N ASP A 144 0.38 17.88 15.43
CA ASP A 144 -0.98 17.78 14.89
C ASP A 144 -1.02 17.70 13.35
N GLN A 145 0.13 17.72 12.68
CA GLN A 145 0.24 17.67 11.21
C GLN A 145 0.57 16.26 10.71
N ALA A 146 -0.24 15.73 9.79
CA ALA A 146 0.01 14.50 9.05
C ALA A 146 0.63 14.80 7.68
N GLN A 147 1.76 14.16 7.38
CA GLN A 147 2.40 14.21 6.07
C GLN A 147 1.88 13.04 5.23
N LEU A 148 0.97 13.33 4.29
CA LEU A 148 0.33 12.33 3.43
C LEU A 148 0.94 12.30 2.03
N ARG A 149 0.74 11.18 1.35
CA ARG A 149 1.05 10.97 -0.07
C ARG A 149 -0.07 10.19 -0.72
N ALA A 150 -0.41 10.55 -1.96
CA ALA A 150 -1.46 9.90 -2.73
C ALA A 150 -0.91 9.27 -4.02
N THR A 151 -1.43 8.10 -4.37
CA THR A 151 -1.20 7.40 -5.64
C THR A 151 -2.54 7.20 -6.33
N ILE A 152 -2.66 7.60 -7.60
CA ILE A 152 -3.89 7.50 -8.40
C ILE A 152 -3.62 6.56 -9.58
N GLY A 153 -4.29 5.41 -9.60
CA GLY A 153 -4.04 4.35 -10.58
C GLY A 153 -2.55 3.96 -10.65
N ASP A 154 -2.01 3.92 -11.87
CA ASP A 154 -0.58 3.66 -12.13
C ASP A 154 0.30 4.93 -12.11
N SER A 155 -0.25 6.09 -11.72
CA SER A 155 0.51 7.35 -11.69
C SER A 155 1.57 7.35 -10.58
N PRO A 156 2.69 8.07 -10.74
CA PRO A 156 3.66 8.26 -9.66
C PRO A 156 3.01 8.86 -8.41
N ALA A 157 3.38 8.33 -7.25
CA ALA A 157 2.90 8.82 -5.96
C ALA A 157 3.35 10.28 -5.73
N ARG A 158 2.42 11.13 -5.31
CA ARG A 158 2.61 12.58 -5.14
C ARG A 158 2.27 13.02 -3.71
N ASP A 159 3.13 13.85 -3.14
CA ASP A 159 2.97 14.37 -1.78
C ASP A 159 1.77 15.32 -1.68
N ILE A 160 1.16 15.38 -0.50
CA ILE A 160 0.15 16.37 -0.11
C ILE A 160 0.83 17.37 0.85
N GLU A 161 0.41 18.63 0.88
CA GLU A 161 0.88 19.55 1.93
C GLU A 161 0.52 19.01 3.34
N PRO A 162 1.26 19.33 4.41
CA PRO A 162 0.95 18.83 5.75
C PRO A 162 -0.49 19.17 6.16
N MET A 163 -1.28 18.16 6.52
CA MET A 163 -2.70 18.30 6.86
C MET A 163 -2.95 18.20 8.37
N THR A 164 -3.82 19.07 8.87
CA THR A 164 -4.38 19.01 10.23
C THR A 164 -5.85 18.59 10.20
N LEU A 165 -6.41 18.34 11.38
CA LEU A 165 -7.80 17.90 11.56
C LEU A 165 -8.79 18.94 11.00
N GLY A 166 -9.68 18.50 10.10
CA GLY A 166 -10.74 19.30 9.51
C GLY A 166 -10.34 19.98 8.20
N GLU A 167 -9.08 19.85 7.78
CA GLU A 167 -8.60 20.32 6.48
C GLU A 167 -8.93 19.32 5.36
N ILE A 168 -9.07 19.82 4.14
CA ILE A 168 -9.43 19.04 2.96
C ILE A 168 -8.42 19.19 1.82
N VAL A 169 -8.27 18.15 1.01
CA VAL A 169 -7.43 18.15 -0.20
C VAL A 169 -8.21 17.54 -1.36
N THR A 170 -8.12 18.15 -2.55
CA THR A 170 -8.65 17.59 -3.79
C THR A 170 -7.53 16.90 -4.57
N LEU A 171 -7.70 15.60 -4.79
CA LEU A 171 -6.78 14.68 -5.45
C LEU A 171 -7.41 14.27 -6.78
N ASP A 172 -7.28 15.12 -7.80
CA ASP A 172 -7.93 15.00 -9.12
C ASP A 172 -9.45 14.74 -9.05
N LEU A 173 -9.88 13.48 -9.04
CA LEU A 173 -11.28 13.08 -8.98
C LEU A 173 -11.81 12.80 -7.56
N TRP A 174 -10.97 12.81 -6.53
CA TRP A 174 -11.36 12.58 -5.13
C TRP A 174 -11.18 13.83 -4.27
N THR A 175 -11.94 13.94 -3.18
CA THR A 175 -11.65 14.90 -2.11
C THR A 175 -11.51 14.14 -0.79
N LEU A 176 -10.43 14.38 -0.06
CA LEU A 176 -10.13 13.78 1.24
C LEU A 176 -10.27 14.84 2.34
N SER A 177 -10.82 14.46 3.49
CA SER A 177 -10.92 15.28 4.69
C SER A 177 -10.29 14.54 5.87
N VAL A 178 -9.31 15.15 6.55
CA VAL A 178 -8.71 14.54 7.75
C VAL A 178 -9.65 14.69 8.93
N THR A 179 -10.02 13.58 9.56
CA THR A 179 -10.94 13.53 10.71
C THR A 179 -10.21 13.36 12.04
N SER A 180 -9.00 12.77 12.04
CA SER A 180 -8.12 12.73 13.21
C SER A 180 -6.64 12.57 12.83
N VAL A 181 -5.75 13.15 13.64
CA VAL A 181 -4.29 12.93 13.59
C VAL A 181 -3.81 12.41 14.95
N CYS A 182 -3.17 11.25 14.95
CA CYS A 182 -2.87 10.47 16.14
C CYS A 182 -1.37 10.22 16.30
N GLU A 183 -0.64 11.23 16.78
CA GLU A 183 0.81 11.14 17.04
C GLU A 183 1.18 9.94 17.92
N GLY A 184 0.36 9.63 18.95
CA GLY A 184 0.61 8.54 19.89
C GLY A 184 0.53 7.13 19.30
N THR A 185 -0.23 6.93 18.22
CA THR A 185 -0.32 5.66 17.48
C THR A 185 0.32 5.74 16.08
N GLN A 186 0.85 6.90 15.70
CA GLN A 186 1.36 7.18 14.35
C GLN A 186 0.31 6.90 13.26
N GLN A 187 -0.94 7.31 13.50
CA GLN A 187 -2.10 7.02 12.67
C GLN A 187 -2.80 8.31 12.21
N VAL A 188 -3.39 8.29 11.02
CA VAL A 188 -4.33 9.31 10.54
C VAL A 188 -5.68 8.65 10.25
N GLU A 189 -6.77 9.33 10.59
CA GLU A 189 -8.13 8.97 10.18
C GLU A 189 -8.64 10.02 9.20
N PHE A 190 -9.34 9.58 8.15
CA PHE A 190 -9.86 10.45 7.11
C PHE A 190 -11.14 9.91 6.48
N ASP A 191 -11.94 10.84 5.95
CA ASP A 191 -13.11 10.56 5.14
C ASP A 191 -12.86 10.97 3.68
N LEU A 192 -13.61 10.37 2.76
CA LEU A 192 -13.66 10.80 1.37
C LEU A 192 -15.02 11.45 1.08
N ILE A 193 -14.97 12.58 0.36
CA ILE A 193 -16.13 13.40 0.00
C ILE A 193 -16.44 13.18 -1.50
N ASP A 194 -17.73 12.96 -1.81
CA ASP A 194 -18.28 12.88 -3.17
C ASP A 194 -18.48 14.26 -3.81
#